data_AF-A0A3P6PU42-F1
#
_entry.id   AF-A0A3P6PU42-F1
#
_cell.length_a   1.000
_cell.length_b   1.000
_cell.length_c   1.000
_cell.angle_alpha   90.00
_cell.angle_beta   90.00
_cell.angle_gamma   90.00
#
_symmetry.space_group_name_H-M   'P 1'
#
loop_
_entity.id
_entity.type
_entity.pdbx_description
1 polymer ?
#
loop_
_entity_poly.entity_id
_entity_poly.type
_entity_poly.pdbx_seq_one_letter_code
_entity_poly.pdbx_strand_id
1 'polypeptide(L)'
;MILAEYEKFYLINAYVPNSGRGLVNLAKRKVWDKFFLDYIRELDAVKPIIYTGDLNVAHQEIDLANPKTNRNKTAGFTDQERGDFTRLLDAGMIDSH
;
A
#
# COMPACT_ATOMS: atom_id res chain seq x y z
N MET A 1 -0.54 -1.08 -12.36
CA MET A 1 -0.83 -2.35 -11.67
C MET A 1 -1.07 -3.41 -12.73
N ILE A 2 -0.52 -4.60 -12.54
CA ILE A 2 -0.75 -5.78 -13.36
C ILE A 2 -1.27 -6.89 -12.43
N LEU A 3 -2.31 -7.59 -12.87
CA LEU A 3 -2.81 -8.82 -12.26
C LEU A 3 -2.46 -9.99 -13.18
N ALA A 4 -1.81 -11.01 -12.63
CA ALA A 4 -1.62 -12.29 -13.29
C ALA A 4 -2.33 -13.38 -12.47
N GLU A 5 -3.24 -14.10 -13.12
CA GLU A 5 -3.93 -15.23 -12.50
C GLU A 5 -3.16 -16.53 -12.73
N TYR A 6 -2.89 -17.24 -11.65
CA TYR A 6 -2.35 -18.60 -11.67
C TYR A 6 -3.41 -19.57 -11.15
N GLU A 7 -3.15 -20.87 -11.30
CA GLU A 7 -4.07 -21.93 -10.86
C GLU A 7 -4.45 -21.79 -9.38
N LYS A 8 -3.46 -21.46 -8.52
CA LYS A 8 -3.61 -21.46 -7.06
C LYS A 8 -3.69 -20.09 -6.40
N PHE A 9 -3.27 -19.02 -7.08
CA PHE A 9 -3.18 -17.68 -6.49
C PHE A 9 -3.23 -16.59 -7.55
N TYR A 10 -3.50 -15.35 -7.11
CA TYR A 10 -3.32 -14.14 -7.89
C TYR A 10 -1.97 -13.48 -7.57
N LEU A 11 -1.21 -13.10 -8.58
CA LEU A 11 -0.06 -12.21 -8.43
C LEU A 11 -0.44 -10.80 -8.85
N ILE A 12 -0.34 -9.86 -7.92
CA ILE A 12 -0.52 -8.44 -8.19
C ILE A 12 0.83 -7.75 -8.04
N ASN A 13 1.27 -7.10 -9.12
CA ASN A 13 2.39 -6.18 -9.08
C ASN A 13 1.89 -4.74 -9.25
N ALA A 14 2.18 -3.85 -8.30
CA ALA A 14 1.82 -2.44 -8.39
C ALA A 14 3.01 -1.51 -8.18
N TYR A 15 3.03 -0.45 -8.98
CA TYR A 15 3.74 0.79 -8.66
C TYR A 15 2.70 1.77 -8.13
N VAL A 16 2.65 1.92 -6.81
CA VAL A 16 1.61 2.71 -6.13
C VAL A 16 1.87 4.20 -6.33
N PRO A 17 0.84 5.03 -6.56
CA PRO A 17 1.04 6.47 -6.73
C PRO A 17 1.77 7.11 -5.56
N ASN A 18 2.85 7.83 -5.84
CA ASN A 18 3.53 8.64 -4.83
C ASN A 18 2.70 9.89 -4.49
N SER A 19 2.64 10.27 -3.20
CA SER A 19 1.91 11.47 -2.75
C SER A 19 2.54 12.80 -3.22
N GLY A 20 3.73 12.76 -3.80
CA GLY A 20 4.41 13.89 -4.42
C GLY A 20 5.07 14.81 -3.41
N ARG A 21 5.98 15.66 -3.92
CA ARG A 21 6.62 16.71 -3.12
C ARG A 21 5.56 17.67 -2.58
N GLY A 22 5.64 17.99 -1.29
CA GLY A 22 4.63 18.83 -0.64
C GLY A 22 3.25 18.18 -0.55
N LEU A 23 3.16 16.86 -0.70
CA LEU A 23 1.93 16.06 -0.54
C LEU A 23 0.80 16.43 -1.52
N VAL A 24 1.15 17.00 -2.68
CA VAL A 24 0.20 17.49 -3.69
C VAL A 24 -0.77 16.43 -4.23
N ASN A 25 -0.39 15.14 -4.15
CA ASN A 25 -1.21 14.02 -4.59
C ASN A 25 -1.75 13.16 -3.45
N LEU A 26 -1.58 13.56 -2.18
CA LEU A 26 -1.99 12.75 -1.02
C LEU A 26 -3.49 12.40 -1.03
N ALA A 27 -4.33 13.33 -1.50
CA ALA A 27 -5.76 13.06 -1.67
C ALA A 27 -6.04 12.01 -2.76
N LYS A 28 -5.31 12.03 -3.87
CA LYS A 28 -5.42 11.03 -4.93
C LYS A 28 -4.90 9.66 -4.47
N ARG A 29 -3.82 9.65 -3.70
CA ARG A 29 -3.27 8.45 -3.07
C ARG A 29 -4.33 7.78 -2.18
N LYS A 30 -5.02 8.53 -1.33
CA LYS A 30 -6.14 8.01 -0.51
C LYS A 30 -7.23 7.31 -1.32
N VAL A 31 -7.61 7.89 -2.46
CA VAL A 31 -8.61 7.30 -3.36
C VAL A 31 -8.11 5.99 -3.94
N TRP A 32 -6.83 5.94 -4.35
CA TRP A 32 -6.18 4.73 -4.82
C TRP A 32 -6.14 3.65 -3.73
N ASP A 33 -5.73 3.99 -2.50
CA ASP A 33 -5.62 3.01 -1.40
C ASP A 33 -6.99 2.43 -1.04
N LYS A 34 -8.05 3.25 -1.03
CA LYS A 34 -9.42 2.76 -0.83
C LYS A 34 -9.86 1.81 -1.95
N PHE A 35 -9.67 2.22 -3.20
CA PHE A 35 -10.01 1.39 -4.36
C PHE A 35 -9.28 0.05 -4.31
N PHE A 36 -7.98 0.08 -4.00
CA PHE A 36 -7.15 -1.12 -3.99
C PHE A 36 -7.55 -2.08 -2.86
N LEU A 37 -7.89 -1.57 -1.67
CA LEU A 37 -8.40 -2.39 -0.57
C LEU A 37 -9.71 -3.09 -0.93
N ASP A 38 -10.65 -2.38 -1.57
CA ASP A 38 -11.91 -2.97 -2.03
C ASP A 38 -11.64 -4.06 -3.08
N TYR A 39 -10.74 -3.79 -4.04
CA TYR A 39 -10.35 -4.74 -5.08
C TYR A 39 -9.66 -6.01 -4.54
N ILE A 40 -8.77 -5.86 -3.55
CA ILE A 40 -8.11 -6.98 -2.88
C ILE A 40 -9.13 -7.88 -2.16
N ARG A 41 -10.11 -7.29 -1.47
CA ARG A 41 -11.16 -8.06 -0.78
C ARG A 41 -12.01 -8.90 -1.74
N GLU A 42 -12.32 -8.35 -2.92
CA GLU A 42 -13.07 -9.08 -3.95
C GLU A 42 -12.28 -10.27 -4.50
N LEU A 43 -10.98 -10.08 -4.75
CA LEU A 43 -10.12 -11.14 -5.29
C LEU A 43 -9.78 -12.23 -4.25
N ASP A 44 -9.55 -11.84 -2.99
CA ASP A 44 -9.16 -12.77 -1.92
C ASP A 44 -10.30 -13.72 -1.55
N ALA A 45 -11.55 -13.31 -1.78
CA ALA A 45 -12.72 -14.18 -1.68
C ALA A 45 -12.73 -15.33 -2.71
N VAL A 46 -11.92 -15.24 -3.78
CA VAL A 46 -11.84 -16.24 -4.86
C VAL A 46 -10.59 -17.11 -4.74
N LYS A 47 -9.41 -16.49 -4.63
CA LYS A 47 -8.12 -17.18 -4.47
C LYS A 47 -7.16 -16.33 -3.64
N PRO A 48 -6.20 -16.95 -2.91
CA PRO A 48 -5.15 -16.22 -2.20
C PRO A 48 -4.38 -15.26 -3.11
N ILE A 49 -3.94 -14.14 -2.53
CA ILE A 49 -3.24 -13.08 -3.25
C ILE A 49 -1.79 -12.95 -2.77
N ILE A 50 -0.88 -12.81 -3.73
CA ILE A 50 0.47 -12.29 -3.53
C ILE A 50 0.51 -10.88 -4.09
N TYR A 51 0.71 -9.90 -3.21
CA TYR A 51 0.83 -8.49 -3.57
C TYR A 51 2.28 -8.01 -3.43
N THR A 52 2.84 -7.44 -4.49
CA THR A 52 4.24 -7.00 -4.54
C THR A 52 4.41 -5.72 -5.36
N GLY A 53 5.57 -5.09 -5.23
CA GLY A 53 5.98 -3.90 -5.98
C GLY A 53 6.46 -2.79 -5.06
N ASP A 54 6.50 -1.56 -5.59
CA ASP A 54 6.80 -0.38 -4.79
C ASP A 54 5.50 0.25 -4.30
N LEU A 55 5.29 0.12 -2.99
CA LEU A 55 4.07 0.51 -2.30
C LEU A 55 4.07 1.99 -1.91
N ASN A 56 5.18 2.69 -2.13
CA ASN A 56 5.37 4.10 -1.79
C ASN A 56 4.91 4.43 -0.36
N VAL A 57 5.26 3.56 0.60
CA VAL A 57 5.01 3.75 2.03
C VAL A 57 6.03 2.96 2.84
N ALA A 58 6.60 3.60 3.86
CA ALA A 58 7.27 2.95 4.99
C ALA A 58 6.25 2.89 6.14
N HIS A 59 5.93 1.70 6.66
CA HIS A 59 4.79 1.50 7.57
C HIS A 59 5.11 1.95 8.99
N GLN A 60 6.24 1.47 9.50
CA GLN A 60 6.75 1.67 10.85
C GLN A 60 8.00 2.54 10.84
N GLU A 61 8.36 3.07 12.02
CA GLU A 61 9.57 3.89 12.15
C GLU A 61 10.85 3.12 11.81
N ILE A 62 10.84 1.80 12.02
CA ILE A 62 11.97 0.91 11.68
C ILE A 62 12.18 0.78 10.16
N ASP A 63 11.18 1.13 9.34
CA ASP A 63 11.21 0.97 7.89
C ASP A 63 11.93 2.13 7.18
N LEU A 64 12.35 3.18 7.91
CA LEU A 64 13.22 4.21 7.33
C LEU A 64 14.27 4.75 8.30
N ALA A 65 15.36 5.25 7.72
CA ALA A 65 16.49 5.78 8.48
C ALA A 65 16.16 7.06 9.31
N ASN A 66 15.20 7.88 8.87
CA ASN A 66 14.92 9.20 9.45
C ASN A 66 13.42 9.46 9.72
N PRO A 67 12.74 8.69 10.60
CA PRO A 67 11.29 8.80 10.80
C PRO A 67 10.82 10.17 11.28
N LYS A 68 11.53 10.76 12.26
CA LYS A 68 11.15 12.02 12.89
C LYS A 68 11.09 13.22 11.93
N THR A 69 11.96 13.25 10.93
CA THR A 69 12.03 14.35 9.96
C THR A 69 11.10 14.14 8.77
N ASN A 70 10.68 12.90 8.50
CA ASN A 70 9.81 12.55 7.37
C ASN A 70 8.32 12.54 7.75
N ARG A 71 7.99 12.21 9.01
CA ARG A 71 6.60 12.03 9.43
C ARG A 71 5.73 13.25 9.12
N ASN A 72 4.67 13.04 8.34
CA ASN A 72 3.74 14.07 7.86
C ASN A 72 4.37 15.24 7.08
N LYS A 73 5.63 15.09 6.65
CA LYS A 73 6.39 16.12 5.92
C LYS A 73 6.79 15.68 4.51
N THR A 74 6.94 14.38 4.31
CA THR A 74 7.35 13.78 3.03
C THR A 74 6.38 12.67 2.62
N ALA A 75 6.30 12.44 1.31
CA ALA A 75 5.55 11.33 0.75
C ALA A 75 6.19 10.00 1.17
N GLY A 76 5.36 8.99 1.43
CA GLY A 76 5.78 7.67 1.87
C GLY A 76 5.91 7.52 3.39
N PHE A 77 5.72 8.58 4.18
CA PHE A 77 5.71 8.48 5.65
C PHE A 77 4.69 9.40 6.33
N THR A 78 3.58 9.70 5.64
CA THR A 78 2.44 10.38 6.28
C THR A 78 1.62 9.41 7.12
N ASP A 79 0.94 9.92 8.15
CA ASP A 79 0.04 9.12 8.97
C ASP A 79 -1.14 8.55 8.14
N GLN A 80 -1.52 9.23 7.05
CA GLN A 80 -2.51 8.71 6.11
C GLN A 80 -1.96 7.48 5.37
N GLU A 81 -0.82 7.58 4.68
CA GLU A 81 -0.25 6.45 3.92
C GLU A 81 -0.01 5.24 4.84
N ARG A 82 0.54 5.48 6.03
CA ARG A 82 0.81 4.43 7.04
C ARG A 82 -0.48 3.81 7.58
N GLY A 83 -1.49 4.64 7.86
CA GLY A 83 -2.80 4.17 8.29
C GLY A 83 -3.53 3.38 7.21
N ASP A 84 -3.36 3.77 5.95
CA ASP A 84 -3.95 3.09 4.79
C ASP A 84 -3.30 1.72 4.58
N PHE A 85 -1.98 1.61 4.75
CA PHE A 85 -1.27 0.33 4.77
C PHE A 85 -1.68 -0.55 5.96
N THR A 86 -1.87 0.04 7.15
CA THR A 86 -2.40 -0.68 8.32
C THR A 86 -3.76 -1.30 8.02
N ARG A 87 -4.67 -0.55 7.37
CA ARG A 87 -5.98 -1.09 6.98
C ARG A 87 -5.91 -2.21 5.95
N LEU A 88 -4.88 -2.24 5.11
CA LEU A 88 -4.62 -3.36 4.19
C LEU A 88 -4.24 -4.61 4.98
N LEU A 89 -3.33 -4.50 5.95
CA LEU A 89 -2.93 -5.62 6.81
C LEU A 89 -4.09 -6.11 7.69
N ASP A 90 -4.84 -5.19 8.29
CA ASP A 90 -6.03 -5.52 9.11
C ASP A 90 -7.13 -6.22 8.29
N ALA A 91 -7.11 -6.11 6.96
CA ALA A 91 -8.03 -6.81 6.08
C ALA A 91 -7.61 -8.26 5.79
N GLY A 92 -6.54 -8.77 6.41
CA GLY A 92 -6.08 -10.15 6.30
C GLY A 92 -4.79 -10.33 5.50
N MET A 93 -4.24 -9.25 4.93
CA MET A 93 -2.93 -9.30 4.29
C MET A 93 -1.82 -9.38 5.33
N ILE A 94 -0.74 -10.07 5.00
CA ILE A 94 0.43 -10.23 5.87
C ILE A 94 1.63 -9.57 5.19
N ASP A 95 2.30 -8.67 5.90
CA ASP A 95 3.64 -8.25 5.51
C ASP A 95 4.62 -9.40 5.80
N SER A 96 5.36 -9.81 4.79
CA SER A 96 6.18 -11.02 4.86
C SER A 96 7.58 -10.78 5.44
N HIS A 97 7.92 -9.52 5.78
CA HIS A 97 9.24 -9.08 6.21
C HIS A 97 9.22 -8.44 7.60
#